data_AF-A0A0F9S1U5-F1
#
_entry.id   AF-A0A0F9S1U5-F1
#
_cell.length_a   1.000
_cell.length_b   1.000
_cell.length_c   1.000
_cell.angle_alpha   90.00
_cell.angle_beta   90.00
_cell.angle_gamma   90.00
#
_symmetry.space_group_name_H-M   'P 1'
#
loop_
_entity.id
_entity.type
_entity.pdbx_description
1 polymer ?
#
loop_
_entity_poly.entity_id
_entity_poly.type
_entity_poly.pdbx_seq_one_letter_code
_entity_poly.pdbx_strand_id
1 'polypeptide(L)' 'MDNFVKITTGWVQQYFERNKDGVFVCTSQEFVAGDTCYYEDDGGGVIETPEYKYQPFDVVGG' A
#
# COMPACT_ATOMS: atom_id res chain seq x y z
N MET A 1 24.73 1.07 -5.04
CA MET A 1 23.41 1.56 -4.61
C MET A 1 23.12 0.79 -3.36
N ASP A 2 23.03 1.49 -2.23
CA ASP A 2 23.09 0.84 -0.93
C ASP A 2 21.69 0.67 -0.32
N ASN A 3 20.73 1.50 -0.73
CA ASN A 3 19.30 1.39 -0.39
C ASN A 3 18.43 1.73 -1.61
N PHE A 4 17.16 1.32 -1.58
CA PHE A 4 16.12 1.73 -2.54
C PHE A 4 14.75 1.76 -1.86
N VAL A 5 13.82 2.52 -2.42
CA VAL A 5 12.40 2.53 -2.00
C VAL A 5 11.58 1.78 -3.03
N LYS A 6 10.74 0.84 -2.58
CA LYS A 6 9.69 0.23 -3.39
C LYS A 6 8.36 0.91 -3.10
N ILE A 7 7.74 1.48 -4.13
CA ILE A 7 6.42 2.10 -4.06
C ILE A 7 5.43 1.17 -4.72
N THR A 8 4.50 0.61 -3.96
CA THR A 8 3.42 -0.25 -4.50
C THR A 8 2.15 0.56 -4.66
N THR A 9 1.61 0.58 -5.87
CA THR A 9 0.30 1.18 -6.15
C THR A 9 -0.78 0.14 -5.87
N GLY A 10 -1.87 0.57 -5.26
CA GLY A 10 -2.99 -0.30 -4.95
C GLY A 10 -4.25 0.49 -4.66
N TRP A 11 -5.23 -0.19 -4.08
CA TRP A 11 -6.53 0.38 -3.75
C TRP A 11 -6.77 0.22 -2.25
N VAL A 12 -7.48 1.16 -1.65
CA VAL A 12 -8.06 0.97 -0.32
C VAL A 12 -9.48 0.47 -0.50
N GLN A 13 -9.80 -0.69 0.05
CA GLN A 13 -11.17 -1.16 0.18
C GLN A 13 -11.68 -0.77 1.57
N GLN A 14 -12.86 -0.18 1.62
CA GLN A 14 -13.52 0.21 2.87
C GLN A 14 -14.89 -0.45 2.92
N TYR A 15 -15.17 -1.10 4.05
CA TYR A 15 -16.42 -1.78 4.30
C TYR A 15 -17.32 -0.89 5.13
N PHE A 16 -18.57 -0.74 4.69
CA PHE A 16 -19.55 0.11 5.36
C PHE A 16 -20.78 -0.69 5.76
N GLU A 17 -21.25 -0.47 6.98
CA GLU A 17 -22.51 -1.02 7.48
C GLU A 17 -23.43 0.10 7.97
N ARG A 18 -24.75 -0.12 7.92
CA ARG A 18 -25.70 0.83 8.50
C ARG A 18 -25.72 0.69 10.02
N ASN A 19 -25.52 1.80 10.72
CA ASN A 19 -25.69 1.88 12.17
C ASN A 19 -27.19 1.91 12.57
N LYS A 20 -27.46 2.02 13.87
CA LYS A 20 -28.83 2.08 14.43
C LYS A 20 -29.63 3.30 13.95
N ASP A 21 -28.96 4.36 13.54
CA ASP A 21 -29.56 5.59 13.01
C ASP A 21 -29.78 5.51 11.48
N GLY A 22 -29.47 4.36 10.86
CA GLY A 22 -29.61 4.14 9.43
C GLY A 22 -28.51 4.77 8.57
N VAL A 23 -27.43 5.27 9.17
CA VAL A 23 -26.29 5.91 8.48
C VAL A 23 -25.19 4.89 8.22
N PHE A 24 -24.56 4.94 7.05
CA PHE A 24 -23.40 4.11 6.76
C PHE A 24 -22.17 4.57 7.55
N VAL A 25 -21.52 3.65 8.25
CA VAL A 25 -20.27 3.87 8.97
C VAL A 25 -19.22 2.86 8.48
N CYS A 26 -17.98 3.32 8.33
CA CYS A 26 -16.87 2.44 7.96
C CYS A 26 -16.55 1.51 9.14
N THR A 27 -16.55 0.20 8.92
CA THR A 27 -16.31 -0.82 9.95
C THR A 27 -14.93 -1.44 9.83
N SER A 28 -14.36 -1.48 8.63
CA SER A 28 -12.99 -1.91 8.37
C SER A 28 -12.46 -1.32 7.08
N GLN A 29 -11.14 -1.30 6.95
CA GLN A 29 -10.46 -1.00 5.70
C GLN A 29 -9.29 -1.95 5.49
N GLU A 30 -8.96 -2.19 4.23
CA GLU A 30 -7.77 -2.93 3.83
C GLU A 30 -7.10 -2.28 2.64
N PHE A 31 -5.77 -2.34 2.59
CA PHE A 31 -5.01 -1.97 1.40
C PHE A 31 -4.78 -3.22 0.54
N VAL A 32 -5.25 -3.17 -0.69
CA VAL A 32 -5.07 -4.22 -1.69
C VAL A 32 -3.98 -3.76 -2.65
N ALA A 33 -2.80 -4.36 -2.50
CA ALA A 33 -1.68 -4.12 -3.40
C ALA A 33 -2.03 -4.55 -4.83
N GLY A 34 -1.78 -3.66 -5.80
CA GLY A 34 -1.88 -3.97 -7.23
C GLY A 34 -0.57 -4.52 -7.78
N ASP A 35 -0.57 -4.83 -9.08
CA ASP A 35 0.60 -5.38 -9.78
C ASP A 35 1.68 -4.32 -10.08
N THR A 36 1.32 -3.04 -10.00
CA THR A 36 2.21 -1.92 -10.35
C THR A 36 3.09 -1.51 -9.17
N CYS A 37 4.40 -1.57 -9.36
CA CYS A 37 5.40 -1.05 -8.43
C CYS A 37 6.41 -0.14 -9.14
N TYR A 38 6.86 0.90 -8.43
CA TYR A 38 7.99 1.75 -8.82
C TYR A 38 9.12 1.56 -7.83
N TYR A 39 10.34 1.83 -8.30
CA TYR A 39 11.54 1.74 -7.48
C TYR A 39 12.29 3.06 -7.61
N GLU A 40 12.68 3.64 -6.48
CA GLU A 40 13.41 4.91 -6.41
C GLU A 40 14.72 4.73 -5.67
N ASP A 41 15.74 5.49 -6.09
CA ASP A 41 16.99 5.65 -5.35
C ASP A 41 16.90 6.65 -4.20
N ASP A 42 17.98 6.75 -3.41
CA ASP A 42 18.06 7.68 -2.28
C ASP A 42 17.89 9.16 -2.68
N GLY A 43 18.01 9.47 -3.98
CA GLY A 43 17.78 10.80 -4.55
C GLY A 43 16.38 10.99 -5.14
N GLY A 44 15.49 9.99 -5.06
CA GLY A 44 14.16 10.00 -5.68
C GLY A 44 14.17 9.76 -7.19
N GLY A 45 15.29 9.29 -7.75
CA GLY A 45 15.39 8.90 -9.15
C GLY A 45 14.74 7.54 -9.39
N VAL A 46 13.87 7.44 -10.39
CA VAL A 46 13.27 6.15 -10.79
C VAL A 46 14.36 5.22 -11.33
N ILE A 47 14.41 4.00 -10.82
CA ILE A 47 15.34 2.96 -11.22
C ILE A 47 14.62 1.72 -11.76
N GLU A 48 15.36 0.88 -12.49
CA GLU A 48 14.93 -0.46 -12.85
C GLU A 48 14.76 -1.34 -11.61
N THR A 49 13.97 -2.42 -11.74
CA THR A 49 13.70 -3.34 -10.62
C THR A 49 15.01 -3.95 -10.11
N PRO A 50 15.42 -3.68 -8.84
CA PRO A 50 16.60 -4.29 -8.27
C PRO A 50 16.34 -5.77 -7.91
N GLU A 51 17.39 -6.56 -7.74
CA GLU A 51 17.26 -7.90 -7.15
C GLU A 51 17.08 -7.78 -5.63
N TYR A 52 15.98 -8.28 -5.09
CA TYR A 52 15.72 -8.29 -3.65
C TYR A 52 14.94 -9.52 -3.20
N LYS A 53 15.08 -9.89 -1.93
CA LYS A 53 14.24 -10.93 -1.33
C LYS A 53 12.84 -10.38 -1.11
N TYR A 54 11.83 -11.06 -1.67
CA TYR A 54 10.44 -10.70 -1.40
C TYR A 54 10.16 -10.74 0.10
N GLN A 55 9.50 -9.68 0.58
CA GLN A 55 8.99 -9.56 1.94
C GLN A 55 7.52 -9.14 1.85
N PRO A 56 6.64 -9.70 2.71
CA PRO A 56 5.24 -9.28 2.76
C PRO A 56 5.14 -7.83 3.24
N PHE A 57 4.05 -7.16 2.86
CA PHE A 57 3.74 -5.82 3.34
C PHE A 57 3.40 -5.86 4.83
N ASP A 58 3.94 -4.90 5.57
CA ASP A 58 3.50 -4.60 6.93
C ASP A 58 2.76 -3.25 6.91
N VAL A 59 1.45 -3.30 7.12
CA VAL A 59 0.59 -2.10 7.13
C VAL A 59 0.47 -1.64 8.58
N VAL A 60 1.23 -0.59 8.93
CA VAL A 60 1.13 0.02 10.25
C VAL A 60 -0.09 0.95 10.26
N GLY A 61 -1.14 0.57 10.99
CA GLY A 61 -2.28 1.45 11.26
C GLY A 61 -1.89 2.57 12.22
N GLY A 62 -2.18 3.82 11.86
CA GLY A 62 -1.96 5.00 12.70
C GLY A 62 -3.04 5.22 13.76
#